data_AF-A0A1C5WDI1-F1
#
_entry.id   AF-A0A1C5WDI1-F1
#
_cell.length_a   1.000
_cell.length_b   1.000
_cell.length_c   1.000
_cell.angle_alpha   90.00
_cell.angle_beta   90.00
_cell.angle_gamma   90.00
#
_symmetry.space_group_name_H-M   'P 1'
#
loop_
_entity.id
_entity.type
_entity.pdbx_description
1 polymer ?
#
loop_
_entity_poly.entity_id
_entity_poly.type
_entity_poly.pdbx_seq_one_letter_code
_entity_poly.pdbx_strand_id
1 'polypeptide(L)'
;MTTNEILNKYTTGEMTLPEANEALREAEAGFTLDPNRNVITQEEFLATTAGETPDTVNGYGLMDHGVGCMEKVHVVNGKTVDVNMGAETAYVYIAGKKYELKGDTLVEPEG
;
A
#
# COMPACT_ATOMS: atom_id res chain seq x y z
N MET A 1 -2.83 0.29 28.92
CA MET A 1 -4.02 0.36 28.05
C MET A 1 -3.90 -0.78 27.05
N THR A 2 -4.97 -1.50 26.76
CA THR A 2 -4.95 -2.58 25.77
C THR A 2 -4.95 -2.02 24.35
N THR A 3 -4.46 -2.78 23.37
CA THR A 3 -4.50 -2.39 21.95
C THR A 3 -5.89 -1.96 21.50
N ASN A 4 -6.94 -2.69 21.90
CA ASN A 4 -8.32 -2.38 21.52
C ASN A 4 -8.82 -1.05 22.13
N GLU A 5 -8.45 -0.73 23.37
CA GLU A 5 -8.79 0.54 24.01
C GLU A 5 -8.10 1.72 23.30
N ILE A 6 -6.84 1.54 22.90
CA ILE A 6 -6.08 2.56 22.16
C ILE A 6 -6.73 2.83 20.80
N LEU A 7 -7.01 1.76 20.05
CA LEU A 7 -7.67 1.86 18.74
C LEU A 7 -9.04 2.53 18.85
N ASN A 8 -9.86 2.14 19.85
CA ASN A 8 -11.16 2.75 20.06
C ASN A 8 -11.05 4.26 20.28
N LYS A 9 -10.20 4.71 21.23
CA LYS A 9 -10.01 6.13 21.53
C LYS A 9 -9.45 6.93 20.34
N TYR A 10 -8.54 6.33 19.57
CA TYR A 10 -8.05 6.97 18.35
C TYR A 10 -9.18 7.15 17.33
N THR A 11 -9.98 6.10 17.09
CA THR A 11 -11.08 6.16 16.12
C THR A 11 -12.24 7.06 16.54
N THR A 12 -12.48 7.26 17.84
CA THR A 12 -13.47 8.20 18.36
C THR A 12 -12.96 9.64 18.45
N GLY A 13 -11.66 9.87 18.22
CA GLY A 13 -11.01 11.18 18.29
C GLY A 13 -10.66 11.63 19.72
N GLU A 14 -10.78 10.75 20.71
CA GLU A 14 -10.36 11.00 22.10
C GLU A 14 -8.83 10.98 22.28
N MET A 15 -8.11 10.46 21.29
CA MET A 15 -6.66 10.36 21.28
C MET A 15 -6.09 10.77 19.93
N THR A 16 -5.04 11.60 19.95
CA THR A 16 -4.35 12.00 18.73
C THR A 16 -3.50 10.86 18.16
N LEU A 17 -3.13 10.95 16.87
CA LEU A 17 -2.26 9.95 16.23
C LEU A 17 -0.92 9.73 16.98
N PRO A 18 -0.17 10.79 17.40
CA PRO A 18 1.07 10.59 18.16
C PRO A 18 0.85 9.89 19.51
N GLU A 19 -0.19 10.28 20.25
CA GLU A 19 -0.52 9.66 21.54
C GLU A 19 -0.90 8.18 21.38
N ALA A 20 -1.70 7.87 20.35
CA ALA A 20 -2.09 6.49 20.04
C ALA A 20 -0.89 5.63 19.65
N ASN A 21 0.00 6.14 18.80
CA ASN A 21 1.19 5.42 18.37
C ASN A 21 2.18 5.18 19.51
N GLU A 22 2.34 6.14 20.43
CA GLU A 22 3.17 5.93 21.61
C GLU A 22 2.56 4.87 22.54
N ALA A 23 1.25 4.93 22.78
CA ALA A 23 0.57 3.92 23.57
C ALA A 23 0.61 2.51 22.94
N LEU A 24 0.52 2.40 21.61
CA LEU A 24 0.66 1.13 20.88
C LEU A 24 2.08 0.55 21.02
N ARG A 25 3.09 1.42 21.01
CA ARG A 25 4.49 1.04 21.24
C ARG A 25 4.69 0.50 22.66
N GLU A 26 4.15 1.20 23.67
CA GLU A 26 4.20 0.75 25.07
C GLU A 26 3.41 -0.55 25.30
N ALA A 27 2.34 -0.76 24.56
CA ALA A 27 1.54 -1.99 24.59
C ALA A 27 2.14 -3.13 23.74
N GLU A 28 3.31 -2.94 23.14
CA GLU A 28 4.00 -3.93 22.28
C GLU A 28 3.10 -4.46 21.14
N ALA A 29 2.25 -3.61 20.58
CA ALA A 29 1.23 -4.02 19.59
C ALA A 29 1.82 -4.52 18.26
N GLY A 30 3.10 -4.22 17.97
CA GLY A 30 3.80 -4.67 16.77
C GLY A 30 3.45 -3.91 15.49
N PHE A 31 2.68 -2.82 15.58
CA PHE A 31 2.35 -1.96 14.43
C PHE A 31 2.22 -0.50 14.85
N THR A 32 2.19 0.39 13.85
CA THR A 32 1.99 1.83 14.00
C THR A 32 0.88 2.27 13.07
N LEU A 33 0.04 3.20 13.53
CA LEU A 33 -1.01 3.79 12.72
C LEU A 33 -0.40 4.85 11.80
N ASP A 34 -0.74 4.75 10.52
CA ASP A 34 -0.47 5.80 9.53
C ASP A 34 -1.69 5.92 8.60
N PRO A 35 -2.58 6.91 8.84
CA PRO A 35 -3.74 7.16 7.99
C PRO A 35 -3.36 7.50 6.54
N ASN A 36 -2.13 7.96 6.31
CA ASN A 36 -1.63 8.36 5.00
C ASN A 36 -0.82 7.25 4.32
N ARG A 37 -0.70 6.05 4.91
CA ARG A 37 0.09 4.93 4.36
C ARG A 37 -0.24 4.66 2.89
N ASN A 38 -1.53 4.70 2.54
CA ASN A 38 -2.01 4.43 1.18
C ASN A 38 -2.18 5.69 0.31
N VAL A 39 -1.82 6.87 0.81
CA VAL A 39 -1.85 8.12 0.03
C VAL A 39 -0.64 8.13 -0.91
N ILE A 40 -0.92 8.28 -2.21
CA ILE A 40 0.09 8.63 -3.21
C ILE A 40 0.27 10.15 -3.14
N THR A 41 1.44 10.59 -2.72
CA THR A 41 1.81 12.00 -2.65
C THR A 41 1.99 12.61 -4.04
N GLN A 42 1.98 13.94 -4.13
CA GLN A 42 2.22 14.61 -5.41
C GLN A 42 3.61 14.30 -5.99
N GLU A 43 4.64 14.20 -5.14
CA GLU A 43 6.01 13.84 -5.55
C GLU A 43 6.06 12.42 -6.11
N GLU A 44 5.48 11.44 -5.40
CA GLU A 44 5.39 10.06 -5.87
C GLU A 44 4.63 9.97 -7.20
N PHE A 45 3.52 10.71 -7.33
CA PHE A 45 2.75 10.76 -8.57
C PHE A 45 3.57 11.29 -9.74
N LEU A 46 4.31 12.41 -9.56
CA LEU A 46 5.14 13.01 -10.60
C LEU A 46 6.35 12.14 -10.98
N ALA A 47 6.89 11.37 -10.03
CA ALA A 47 7.98 10.44 -10.25
C ALA A 47 7.53 9.12 -10.92
N THR A 48 6.22 8.86 -10.99
CA THR A 48 5.68 7.60 -11.52
C THR A 48 5.66 7.58 -13.04
N THR A 49 6.20 6.52 -13.63
CA THR A 49 6.26 6.30 -15.08
C THR A 49 5.61 4.98 -15.47
N ALA A 50 4.67 5.04 -16.42
CA ALA A 50 3.96 3.86 -16.94
C ALA A 50 4.81 2.92 -17.82
N GLY A 51 6.01 3.35 -18.26
CA GLY A 51 6.81 2.58 -19.19
C GLY A 51 6.14 2.30 -20.55
N GLU A 52 6.88 1.71 -21.49
CA GLU A 52 6.32 1.12 -22.71
C GLU A 52 5.84 -0.31 -22.45
N THR A 53 6.60 -1.05 -21.64
CA THR A 53 6.37 -2.44 -21.25
C THR A 53 6.33 -2.58 -19.71
N PRO A 54 5.74 -3.64 -19.13
CA PRO A 54 5.62 -3.80 -17.68
C PRO A 54 6.96 -3.67 -16.93
N ASP A 55 8.05 -4.21 -17.48
CA ASP A 55 9.40 -4.17 -16.90
C ASP A 55 10.05 -2.77 -16.91
N THR A 56 9.43 -1.79 -17.57
CA THR A 56 9.88 -0.38 -17.57
C THR A 56 9.04 0.52 -16.66
N VAL A 57 8.04 -0.04 -15.97
CA VAL A 57 7.20 0.69 -14.99
C VAL A 57 8.00 0.99 -13.73
N ASN A 58 7.91 2.23 -13.25
CA ASN A 58 8.54 2.70 -12.01
C ASN A 58 7.63 3.68 -11.26
N GLY A 59 7.71 3.71 -9.94
CA GLY A 59 6.98 4.65 -9.08
C GLY A 59 5.91 3.99 -8.23
N TYR A 60 4.83 4.71 -7.92
CA TYR A 60 3.83 4.29 -6.94
C TYR A 60 2.46 4.06 -7.59
N GLY A 61 1.83 2.95 -7.20
CA GLY A 61 0.51 2.56 -7.67
C GLY A 61 -0.37 2.04 -6.54
N LEU A 62 -1.58 1.63 -6.90
CA LEU A 62 -2.54 1.00 -5.99
C LEU A 62 -2.76 -0.46 -6.39
N MET A 63 -2.60 -1.38 -5.45
CA MET A 63 -2.86 -2.80 -5.62
C MET A 63 -4.27 -3.15 -5.14
N ASP A 64 -5.00 -3.90 -5.95
CA ASP A 64 -6.24 -4.58 -5.59
C ASP A 64 -5.99 -6.09 -5.55
N HIS A 65 -6.24 -6.73 -4.41
CA HIS A 65 -6.12 -8.17 -4.23
C HIS A 65 -7.44 -8.82 -3.77
N GLY A 66 -8.57 -8.17 -4.03
CA GLY A 66 -9.91 -8.78 -3.89
C GLY A 66 -10.55 -8.70 -2.51
N VAL A 67 -9.99 -7.93 -1.57
CA VAL A 67 -10.57 -7.72 -0.22
C VAL A 67 -11.29 -6.37 -0.07
N GLY A 68 -11.48 -5.64 -1.17
CA GLY A 68 -12.19 -4.36 -1.19
C GLY A 68 -11.38 -3.17 -0.68
N CYS A 69 -10.06 -3.32 -0.52
CA CYS A 69 -9.13 -2.25 -0.19
C CYS A 69 -8.07 -2.10 -1.28
N MET A 70 -7.65 -0.85 -1.52
CA MET A 70 -6.54 -0.53 -2.40
C MET A 70 -5.30 -0.24 -1.55
N GLU A 71 -4.22 -0.97 -1.79
CA GLU A 71 -2.96 -0.79 -1.05
C GLU A 71 -1.91 -0.06 -1.88
N LYS A 72 -1.25 0.95 -1.32
CA LYS A 72 -0.16 1.62 -2.04
C LYS A 72 1.01 0.65 -2.18
N VAL A 73 1.53 0.53 -3.40
CA VAL A 73 2.71 -0.29 -3.71
C VAL A 73 3.75 0.56 -4.44
N HIS A 74 5.02 0.28 -4.14
CA HIS A 74 6.16 0.83 -4.85
C HIS A 74 6.65 -0.19 -5.89
N VAL A 75 6.80 0.26 -7.13
CA VAL A 75 7.23 -0.54 -8.27
C VAL A 75 8.57 -0.01 -8.79
N VAL A 76 9.52 -0.92 -9.00
CA VAL A 76 10.82 -0.65 -9.62
C VAL A 76 11.04 -1.67 -10.73
N ASN A 77 11.23 -1.20 -11.97
CA ASN A 77 11.41 -2.03 -13.16
C ASN A 77 10.37 -3.16 -13.27
N GLY A 78 9.09 -2.79 -13.12
CA GLY A 78 7.98 -3.74 -13.20
C GLY A 78 7.86 -4.72 -12.03
N LYS A 79 8.58 -4.52 -10.93
CA LYS A 79 8.48 -5.35 -9.73
C LYS A 79 8.06 -4.56 -8.51
N THR A 80 7.13 -5.09 -7.72
CA THR A 80 6.80 -4.53 -6.41
C THR A 80 7.95 -4.75 -5.43
N VAL A 81 8.28 -3.74 -4.63
CA VAL A 81 9.44 -3.79 -3.70
C VAL A 81 9.12 -4.59 -2.43
N ASP A 82 7.97 -4.31 -1.80
CA ASP A 82 7.63 -4.83 -0.46
C ASP A 82 6.47 -5.83 -0.47
N VAL A 83 5.95 -6.18 -1.65
CA VAL A 83 4.76 -7.03 -1.79
C VAL A 83 5.05 -8.17 -2.76
N ASN A 84 4.62 -9.38 -2.39
CA ASN A 84 4.61 -10.55 -3.26
C ASN A 84 3.32 -11.33 -3.00
N MET A 85 2.45 -11.40 -4.01
CA MET A 85 1.13 -12.03 -3.91
C MET A 85 1.15 -13.55 -4.12
N GLY A 86 2.32 -14.14 -4.38
CA GLY A 86 2.46 -15.56 -4.65
C GLY A 86 1.54 -16.02 -5.78
N ALA A 87 0.59 -16.89 -5.43
CA ALA A 87 -0.40 -17.44 -6.35
C ALA A 87 -1.75 -16.71 -6.33
N GLU A 88 -1.92 -15.69 -5.48
CA GLU A 88 -3.14 -14.90 -5.41
C GLU A 88 -3.27 -13.99 -6.62
N THR A 89 -4.51 -13.79 -7.09
CA THR A 89 -4.80 -12.84 -8.14
C THR A 89 -4.81 -11.43 -7.55
N ALA A 90 -3.92 -10.58 -8.06
CA ALA A 90 -3.87 -9.17 -7.73
C ALA A 90 -3.63 -8.32 -8.97
N TYR A 91 -4.05 -7.07 -8.90
CA TYR A 91 -3.88 -6.08 -9.97
C TYR A 91 -3.24 -4.83 -9.42
N VAL A 92 -2.32 -4.24 -10.18
CA VAL A 92 -1.70 -2.95 -9.85
C VAL A 92 -2.16 -1.90 -10.84
N TYR A 93 -2.68 -0.80 -10.31
CA TYR A 93 -3.08 0.39 -11.04
C TYR A 93 -2.01 1.46 -10.85
N ILE A 94 -1.29 1.81 -11.92
CA ILE A 94 -0.13 2.72 -11.85
C ILE A 94 -0.04 3.54 -13.14
N ALA A 95 0.15 4.85 -12.99
CA ALA A 95 0.19 5.82 -14.09
C ALA A 95 -0.95 5.64 -15.13
N GLY A 96 -2.17 5.37 -14.64
CA GLY A 96 -3.37 5.22 -15.47
C GLY A 96 -3.49 3.88 -16.21
N LYS A 97 -2.58 2.93 -16.00
CA LYS A 97 -2.62 1.58 -16.56
C LYS A 97 -2.96 0.54 -15.49
N LYS A 98 -3.50 -0.58 -15.92
CA LYS A 98 -3.79 -1.77 -15.10
C LYS A 98 -2.85 -2.89 -15.51
N TYR A 99 -2.19 -3.51 -14.54
CA TYR A 99 -1.35 -4.68 -14.70
C TYR A 99 -1.85 -5.81 -13.81
N GLU A 100 -1.70 -7.06 -14.24
CA GLU A 100 -1.79 -8.19 -13.32
C GLU A 100 -0.46 -8.33 -12.56
N LEU A 101 -0.52 -8.67 -11.27
CA LEU A 101 0.64 -8.91 -10.42
C LEU A 101 0.81 -10.43 -10.20
N LYS A 102 1.82 -11.02 -10.83
CA LYS A 102 2.20 -12.43 -10.66
C LYS A 102 3.36 -12.51 -9.66
N GLY A 103 3.06 -12.91 -8.43
CA GLY A 103 4.03 -12.82 -7.34
C GLY A 103 4.38 -11.36 -7.05
N ASP A 104 5.58 -10.94 -7.42
CA ASP A 104 6.08 -9.56 -7.31
C ASP A 104 6.15 -8.83 -8.67
N THR A 105 5.77 -9.49 -9.77
CA THR A 105 6.08 -9.03 -11.13
C THR A 105 4.82 -8.58 -11.87
N LEU A 106 4.86 -7.36 -12.42
CA LEU A 106 3.81 -6.84 -13.29
C LEU A 106 3.83 -7.55 -14.64
N VAL A 107 2.64 -7.94 -15.10
CA VAL A 107 2.41 -8.48 -16.44
C VAL A 107 1.21 -7.79 -17.07
N GLU A 108 1.15 -7.80 -18.40
CA GLU A 108 -0.04 -7.32 -19.11
C GLU A 108 -1.27 -8.14 -18.70
N PRO A 109 -2.43 -7.50 -18.46
CA PRO A 109 -3.63 -8.21 -18.09
C PRO A 109 -4.11 -9.11 -19.24
N GLU A 110 -4.57 -10.33 -18.91
CA GLU A 110 -5.26 -11.19 -19.87
C GLU A 110 -6.60 -10.51 -20.27
N GLY A 111 -6.85 -10.45 -21.58
CA GLY A 111 -8.03 -9.79 -22.19
C GLY A 111 -9.29 -10.64 -22.21
#